data_AF-A0AA39KVB1-F1
#
_entry.id   AF-A0AA39KVB1-F1
#
_cell.length_a   1.000
_cell.length_b   1.000
_cell.length_c   1.000
_cell.angle_alpha   90.00
_cell.angle_beta   90.00
_cell.angle_gamma   90.00
#
_symmetry.space_group_name_H-M   'P 1'
#
loop_
_entity.id
_entity.type
_entity.pdbx_description
1 polymer ?
#
loop_
_entity_poly.entity_id
_entity_poly.type
_entity_poly.pdbx_seq_one_letter_code
_entity_poly.pdbx_strand_id
1 'polypeptide(L)'
;MWSRQNFSLGAILFVTIFALVVDATPDYTGLPRGPYCANRYEAGRCCSGRRDQCSAPILNTLCYCDDFCNRTREEDCCPDYWSHCMGVILPTEPPLEEFRQCFFKGKYYEHGHTFKLNCNTW
;
A
#
# COMPACT_ATOMS: atom_id res chain seq x y z
N MET A 1 4.28 28.31 -38.21
CA MET A 1 3.04 28.21 -37.40
C MET A 1 2.73 26.73 -37.15
N TRP A 2 3.26 26.15 -36.08
CA TRP A 2 2.81 24.83 -35.62
C TRP A 2 1.44 25.02 -34.95
N SER A 3 0.39 24.44 -35.54
CA SER A 3 -0.99 24.66 -35.12
C SER A 3 -1.19 24.23 -33.66
N ARG A 4 -1.75 25.12 -32.83
CA ARG A 4 -2.17 24.88 -31.43
C ARG A 4 -2.98 23.57 -31.24
N GLN A 5 -3.61 23.09 -32.31
CA GLN A 5 -4.33 21.82 -32.36
C GLN A 5 -3.42 20.59 -32.16
N ASN A 6 -2.23 20.56 -32.75
CA ASN A 6 -1.30 19.42 -32.61
C ASN A 6 -0.72 19.32 -31.19
N PHE A 7 -0.48 20.46 -30.53
CA PHE A 7 -0.01 20.51 -29.15
C PHE A 7 -1.08 20.03 -28.16
N SER A 8 -2.34 20.41 -28.39
CA SER A 8 -3.47 19.99 -27.54
C SER A 8 -3.78 18.50 -27.69
N LEU A 9 -3.72 17.95 -28.90
CA LEU A 9 -3.89 16.51 -29.14
C LEU A 9 -2.79 15.67 -28.49
N GLY A 10 -1.53 16.13 -28.57
CA GLY A 10 -0.40 15.47 -27.89
C GLY A 10 -0.54 15.49 -26.37
N ALA A 11 -0.97 16.61 -25.79
CA ALA A 11 -1.22 16.71 -24.36
C ALA A 11 -2.38 15.81 -23.90
N ILE A 12 -3.49 15.76 -24.65
CA ILE A 12 -4.61 14.87 -24.36
C ILE A 12 -4.16 13.41 -24.43
N LEU A 13 -3.42 13.01 -25.47
CA LEU A 13 -2.91 11.65 -25.61
C LEU A 13 -2.03 11.26 -24.42
N PHE A 14 -1.12 12.14 -24.01
CA PHE A 14 -0.24 11.92 -22.87
C PHE A 14 -1.01 11.79 -21.56
N VAL A 15 -2.00 12.66 -21.31
CA VAL A 15 -2.86 12.60 -20.12
C VAL A 15 -3.69 11.32 -20.11
N THR A 16 -4.25 10.90 -21.25
CA THR A 16 -5.02 9.65 -21.34
C THR A 16 -4.13 8.42 -21.13
N ILE A 17 -2.93 8.38 -21.71
CA ILE A 17 -1.99 7.28 -21.50
C ILE A 17 -1.55 7.23 -20.04
N PHE A 18 -1.24 8.39 -19.44
CA PHE A 18 -0.88 8.46 -18.03
C PHE A 18 -2.02 7.95 -17.15
N ALA A 19 -3.26 8.40 -17.38
CA ALA A 19 -4.44 7.95 -16.65
C ALA A 19 -4.68 6.44 -16.76
N LEU A 20 -4.48 5.84 -17.94
CA LEU A 20 -4.59 4.39 -18.13
C LEU A 20 -3.53 3.59 -17.36
N VAL A 21 -2.35 4.17 -17.14
CA VAL A 21 -1.26 3.51 -16.39
C VAL A 21 -1.50 3.59 -14.88
N VAL A 22 -2.16 4.65 -14.37
CA VAL A 22 -2.45 4.79 -12.93
C VAL A 22 -3.49 3.76 -12.45
N ASP A 23 -4.45 3.38 -13.29
CA ASP A 23 -5.54 2.46 -12.91
C ASP A 23 -5.09 0.99 -12.76
N ALA A 24 -3.81 0.69 -13.02
CA ALA A 24 -3.27 -0.67 -13.00
C ALA A 24 -2.51 -1.02 -11.71
N THR A 25 -2.39 -0.12 -10.74
CA THR A 25 -1.72 -0.43 -9.46
C THR A 25 -2.74 -0.67 -8.36
N PRO A 26 -2.73 -1.84 -7.69
CA PRO A 26 -3.63 -2.09 -6.58
C PRO A 26 -3.36 -1.10 -5.42
N ASP A 27 -4.42 -0.46 -4.94
CA ASP A 27 -4.38 0.44 -3.79
C ASP A 27 -4.49 -0.36 -2.49
N TYR A 28 -3.41 -0.39 -1.72
CA TYR A 28 -3.32 -1.05 -0.42
C TYR A 28 -3.42 -0.07 0.76
N THR A 29 -3.68 1.21 0.51
CA THR A 29 -3.77 2.23 1.56
C THR A 29 -4.94 1.93 2.50
N GLY A 30 -4.67 1.97 3.81
CA GLY A 30 -5.68 1.70 4.86
C GLY A 30 -5.85 0.22 5.24
N LEU A 31 -5.10 -0.70 4.62
CA LEU A 31 -5.07 -2.10 5.03
C LEU A 31 -4.14 -2.31 6.25
N PRO A 32 -4.37 -3.35 7.07
CA PRO A 32 -3.45 -3.70 8.15
C PRO A 32 -2.03 -3.93 7.61
N ARG A 33 -1.01 -3.61 8.39
CA ARG A 33 0.38 -3.86 7.96
C ARG A 33 0.67 -5.36 7.97
N GLY A 34 1.26 -5.85 6.87
CA GLY A 34 1.78 -7.22 6.73
C GLY A 34 3.13 -7.43 7.44
N PRO A 35 3.68 -8.67 7.44
CA PRO A 35 3.62 -9.63 6.33
C PRO A 35 2.40 -10.58 6.32
N TYR A 36 1.90 -10.89 5.13
CA TYR A 36 0.75 -11.78 4.89
C TYR A 36 1.22 -13.15 4.37
N CYS A 37 1.82 -13.18 3.19
CA CYS A 37 2.36 -14.37 2.55
C CYS A 37 3.66 -14.82 3.22
N ALA A 38 4.58 -13.88 3.47
CA ALA A 38 5.88 -14.21 4.06
C ALA A 38 5.79 -14.74 5.50
N ASN A 39 4.68 -14.49 6.20
CA ASN A 39 4.43 -15.04 7.54
C ASN A 39 3.84 -16.46 7.52
N ARG A 40 3.25 -16.88 6.40
CA ARG A 40 2.51 -18.15 6.28
C ARG A 40 3.26 -19.21 5.49
N TYR A 41 4.03 -18.78 4.50
CA TYR A 41 4.64 -19.66 3.53
C TYR A 41 6.13 -19.37 3.43
N GLU A 42 6.91 -20.45 3.32
CA GLU A 42 8.29 -20.36 2.88
C GLU A 42 8.34 -19.79 1.46
N ALA A 43 9.36 -19.00 1.15
CA ALA A 43 9.54 -18.38 -0.16
C ALA A 43 9.43 -19.44 -1.28
N GLY A 44 8.57 -19.17 -2.28
CA GLY A 44 8.34 -20.07 -3.41
C GLY A 44 7.35 -21.22 -3.14
N ARG A 45 7.03 -21.58 -1.89
CA ARG A 45 6.14 -22.73 -1.60
C ARG A 45 4.73 -22.54 -2.17
N CYS A 46 4.21 -21.31 -2.14
CA CYS A 46 2.84 -21.00 -2.55
C CYS A 46 2.72 -20.17 -3.83
N CYS A 47 3.83 -19.88 -4.51
CA CYS A 47 3.83 -18.89 -5.58
C CYS A 47 3.30 -19.42 -6.92
N SER A 48 3.56 -20.69 -7.26
CA SER A 48 3.24 -21.23 -8.58
C SER A 48 1.89 -21.93 -8.64
N GLY A 49 1.15 -21.64 -9.71
CA GLY A 49 -0.15 -22.19 -10.05
C GLY A 49 -1.27 -21.79 -9.09
N ARG A 50 -2.52 -22.06 -9.47
CA ARG A 50 -3.66 -21.86 -8.59
C ARG A 50 -3.60 -22.79 -7.38
N ARG A 51 -3.51 -22.23 -6.17
CA ARG A 51 -3.56 -22.96 -4.92
C ARG A 51 -4.49 -22.25 -3.94
N ASP A 52 -5.77 -22.61 -3.96
CA ASP A 52 -6.80 -21.95 -3.13
C ASP A 52 -6.49 -21.96 -1.60
N GLN A 53 -5.64 -22.89 -1.13
CA GLN A 53 -5.16 -22.96 0.26
C GLN A 53 -4.04 -21.94 0.58
N CYS A 54 -3.42 -21.34 -0.44
CA CYS A 54 -2.39 -20.32 -0.37
C CYS A 54 -3.04 -18.93 -0.24
N SER A 55 -3.71 -18.70 0.89
CA SER A 55 -4.41 -17.45 1.20
C SER A 55 -4.08 -16.92 2.59
N ALA A 56 -4.23 -15.61 2.76
CA ALA A 56 -4.08 -14.93 4.03
C ALA A 56 -5.35 -14.10 4.34
N PRO A 57 -5.78 -14.02 5.60
CA PRO A 57 -6.84 -13.13 6.02
C PRO A 57 -6.39 -11.68 5.89
N ILE A 58 -7.26 -10.86 5.32
CA ILE A 58 -7.12 -9.41 5.21
C ILE A 58 -8.45 -8.77 5.58
N LEU A 59 -8.47 -8.01 6.68
CA LEU A 59 -9.72 -7.50 7.29
C LEU A 59 -10.73 -8.64 7.53
N ASN A 60 -11.88 -8.62 6.83
CA ASN A 60 -12.95 -9.62 6.91
C ASN A 60 -13.00 -10.55 5.68
N THR A 61 -11.97 -10.54 4.84
CA THR A 61 -11.87 -11.36 3.62
C THR A 61 -10.52 -12.08 3.54
N LEU A 62 -10.25 -12.75 2.43
CA LEU A 62 -8.98 -13.41 2.10
C LEU A 62 -8.30 -12.69 0.93
N CYS A 63 -6.97 -12.70 0.94
CA CYS A 63 -6.11 -12.43 -0.21
C CYS A 63 -5.30 -13.68 -0.54
N TYR A 64 -4.77 -13.77 -1.76
CA TYR A 64 -4.04 -14.93 -2.27
C TYR A 64 -2.55 -14.66 -2.44
N CYS A 65 -1.75 -15.70 -2.23
CA CYS A 65 -0.29 -15.69 -2.30
C CYS A 65 0.26 -16.43 -3.52
N ASP A 66 -0.61 -16.87 -4.42
CA ASP A 66 -0.27 -17.64 -5.61
C ASP A 66 -0.38 -16.81 -6.88
N ASP A 67 0.27 -17.24 -7.97
CA ASP A 67 0.30 -16.51 -9.24
C ASP A 67 -1.06 -16.39 -9.94
N PHE A 68 -2.05 -17.17 -9.52
CA PHE A 68 -3.41 -17.06 -10.03
C PHE A 68 -4.09 -15.77 -9.57
N CYS A 69 -3.64 -15.18 -8.46
CA CYS A 69 -4.12 -13.88 -7.99
C CYS A 69 -3.82 -12.73 -8.97
N ASN A 70 -2.73 -12.85 -9.76
CA ASN A 70 -2.26 -11.84 -10.69
C ASN A 70 -3.03 -11.91 -12.02
N ARG A 71 -4.33 -11.57 -11.97
CA ARG A 71 -5.23 -11.57 -13.13
C ARG A 71 -5.76 -10.17 -13.42
N THR A 72 -5.88 -9.84 -14.70
CA THR A 72 -6.12 -8.49 -15.25
C THR A 72 -7.44 -7.81 -14.87
N ARG A 73 -8.30 -8.43 -14.04
CA ARG A 73 -9.63 -7.89 -13.70
C ARG A 73 -9.95 -7.87 -12.21
N GLU A 74 -9.28 -8.68 -11.41
CA GLU A 74 -9.59 -8.90 -10.00
C GLU A 74 -8.26 -9.25 -9.32
N GLU A 75 -7.53 -8.22 -8.92
CA GLU A 75 -6.27 -8.36 -8.20
C GLU A 75 -6.56 -8.73 -6.74
N ASP A 76 -6.77 -10.02 -6.48
CA ASP A 76 -6.97 -10.56 -5.13
C ASP A 76 -5.62 -10.90 -4.44
N CYS A 77 -4.51 -10.38 -4.97
CA CYS A 77 -3.18 -10.62 -4.45
C CYS A 77 -3.00 -9.98 -3.08
N CYS A 78 -2.31 -10.68 -2.18
CA CYS A 78 -1.90 -10.07 -0.92
C CYS A 78 -0.90 -8.92 -1.16
N PRO A 79 -0.85 -7.90 -0.30
CA PRO A 79 0.05 -6.75 -0.47
C PRO A 79 1.54 -7.12 -0.60
N ASP A 80 1.98 -8.23 0.02
CA ASP A 80 3.35 -8.73 -0.02
C ASP A 80 3.59 -9.84 -1.06
N TYR A 81 2.62 -10.16 -1.93
CA TYR A 81 2.77 -11.18 -2.98
C TYR A 81 3.94 -10.84 -3.91
N TRP A 82 4.01 -9.61 -4.40
CA TRP A 82 5.02 -9.19 -5.37
C TRP A 82 6.43 -9.28 -4.82
N SER A 83 6.63 -8.92 -3.55
CA SER A 83 7.93 -9.03 -2.90
C SER A 83 8.25 -10.48 -2.51
N HIS A 84 7.26 -11.26 -2.06
CA HIS A 84 7.43 -12.64 -1.62
C HIS A 84 7.65 -13.64 -2.77
N CYS A 85 6.91 -13.49 -3.88
CA CYS A 85 6.89 -14.44 -4.98
C CYS A 85 7.62 -13.97 -6.24
N MET A 86 7.61 -12.65 -6.52
CA MET A 86 8.23 -12.10 -7.73
C MET A 86 9.55 -11.37 -7.46
N GLY A 87 9.92 -11.19 -6.18
CA GLY A 87 11.10 -10.40 -5.80
C GLY A 87 11.00 -8.93 -6.18
N VAL A 88 9.79 -8.45 -6.48
CA VAL A 88 9.52 -7.06 -6.86
C VAL A 88 9.26 -6.27 -5.59
N ILE A 89 10.11 -5.27 -5.34
CA ILE A 89 9.87 -4.29 -4.29
C ILE A 89 8.89 -3.28 -4.88
N LEU A 90 7.61 -3.42 -4.55
CA LEU A 90 6.67 -2.33 -4.76
C LEU A 90 7.13 -1.14 -3.91
N PRO A 91 6.84 0.10 -4.33
CA PRO A 91 6.96 1.26 -3.45
C PRO A 91 5.94 1.08 -2.32
N THR A 92 6.28 0.27 -1.32
CA THR A 92 5.62 0.26 -0.04
C THR A 92 5.70 1.69 0.45
N GLU A 93 4.56 2.28 0.81
CA GLU A 93 4.59 3.56 1.51
C GLU A 93 5.70 3.47 2.56
N PRO A 94 6.60 4.47 2.65
CA PRO A 94 7.56 4.50 3.74
C PRO A 94 6.74 4.26 5.02
N PRO A 95 7.22 3.44 5.97
CA PRO A 95 6.49 3.17 7.19
C PRO A 95 5.97 4.52 7.66
N LEU A 96 4.64 4.72 7.68
CA LEU A 96 4.10 5.99 8.16
C LEU A 96 4.72 6.13 9.53
N GLU A 97 5.70 7.02 9.66
CA GLU A 97 6.33 7.28 10.94
C GLU A 97 5.16 7.62 11.82
N GLU A 98 4.95 6.75 12.81
CA GLU A 98 3.81 6.88 13.68
C GLU A 98 4.11 8.14 14.48
N PHE A 99 3.69 9.30 13.98
CA PHE A 99 3.85 10.60 14.61
C PHE A 99 2.92 10.59 15.83
N ARG A 100 3.36 9.90 16.88
CA ARG A 100 2.71 9.85 18.19
C ARG A 100 3.02 11.15 18.93
N GLN A 101 2.67 12.26 18.31
CA GLN A 101 2.81 13.60 18.85
C GLN A 101 1.42 14.16 19.17
N CYS A 102 1.24 14.68 20.38
CA CYS A 102 0.03 15.42 20.73
C CYS A 102 0.34 16.92 20.85
N PHE A 103 -0.54 17.76 20.31
CA PHE A 103 -0.42 19.21 20.43
C PHE A 103 -1.22 19.70 21.62
N PHE A 104 -0.56 20.37 22.57
CA PHE A 104 -1.20 20.90 23.76
C PHE A 104 -0.60 22.26 24.14
N LYS A 105 -1.46 23.28 24.29
CA LYS A 105 -1.08 24.67 24.63
C LYS A 105 0.07 25.25 23.79
N GLY A 106 0.08 25.06 22.47
CA GLY A 106 1.10 25.64 21.60
C GLY A 106 2.38 24.80 21.47
N LYS A 107 2.45 23.63 22.11
CA LYS A 107 3.62 22.75 22.10
C LYS A 107 3.25 21.34 21.65
N TYR A 108 4.12 20.71 20.87
CA TYR A 108 4.04 19.29 20.53
C TYR A 108 4.74 18.45 21.61
N TYR A 109 4.13 17.34 22.00
CA TYR A 109 4.65 16.38 22.95
C TYR A 109 4.78 15.02 22.28
N GLU A 110 5.98 14.45 22.34
CA GLU A 110 6.24 13.09 21.84
C GLU A 110 5.66 12.02 22.76
N HIS A 111 5.56 10.81 22.23
CA HIS A 111 5.09 9.66 22.98
C HIS A 111 5.93 9.41 24.23
N GLY A 112 5.27 9.32 25.39
CA GLY A 112 5.94 9.12 26.69
C GLY A 112 6.34 10.41 27.40
N HIS A 113 6.25 11.58 26.75
CA HIS A 113 6.42 12.85 27.45
C HIS A 113 5.28 13.07 28.44
N THR A 114 5.64 13.22 29.71
CA THR A 114 4.73 13.68 30.76
C THR A 114 4.89 15.17 30.97
N PHE A 115 3.79 15.89 31.09
CA PHE A 115 3.79 17.27 31.52
C PHE A 115 2.75 17.47 32.60
N LYS A 116 2.97 18.45 33.47
CA LYS A 116 2.02 18.76 34.54
C LYS A 116 1.19 19.99 34.14
N LEU A 117 -0.12 19.91 34.38
CA LEU A 117 -1.06 20.99 34.12
C LEU A 117 -1.73 21.38 35.44
N ASN A 118 -1.73 22.68 35.77
CA ASN A 118 -2.41 23.22 36.95
C ASN A 118 -2.00 22.50 38.27
N CYS A 119 -0.70 22.48 38.57
CA CYS A 119 -0.20 22.09 39.88
C CYS A 119 -0.58 23.14 40.92
N ASN A 120 -1.82 23.13 41.38
CA ASN A 120 -2.20 23.88 42.59
C ASN A 120 -1.52 23.19 43.77
N THR A 121 -0.38 23.73 44.19
CA THR A 121 0.24 23.41 45.48
C THR A 121 -0.48 24.23 46.53
N TRP A 122 -1.21 23.54 47.42
CA TRP A 122 -1.76 24.12 48.65
C TRP A 122 -0.65 24.39 49.65
#